data_AF-A0A7W7G9G6-F1
#
_entry.id   AF-A0A7W7G9G6-F1
#
_cell.length_a   1.000
_cell.length_b   1.000
_cell.length_c   1.000
_cell.angle_alpha   90.00
_cell.angle_beta   90.00
_cell.angle_gamma   90.00
#
_symmetry.space_group_name_H-M   'P 1'
#
loop_
_entity.id
_entity.type
_entity.pdbx_description
1 polymer ?
#
loop_
_entity_poly.entity_id
_entity_poly.type
_entity_poly.pdbx_seq_one_letter_code
_entity_poly.pdbx_strand_id
1 'polypeptide(L)'
;MSRTAGRHQEGTPFTEVRPVRWDAGKRALAAQMDRLEPGWHVMYGLWSRRFYAIATCCPVAMIVEARTPEELRERMREGELEAMTSVRAPMTKVA
;
A
#
# COMPACT_ATOMS: atom_id res chain seq x y z
N MET A 1 -53.59 31.24 -23.30
CA MET A 1 -52.50 31.63 -22.38
C MET A 1 -51.55 30.44 -22.26
N SER A 2 -50.43 30.47 -22.97
CA SER A 2 -49.46 29.36 -22.99
C SER A 2 -48.39 29.59 -21.92
N ARG A 3 -48.22 28.64 -20.99
CA ARG A 3 -47.18 28.70 -19.96
C ARG A 3 -45.83 28.41 -20.61
N THR A 4 -44.90 29.37 -20.53
CA THR A 4 -43.50 29.16 -20.94
C THR A 4 -42.92 27.99 -20.15
N ALA A 5 -42.57 26.89 -20.82
CA ALA A 5 -41.89 25.77 -20.19
C ALA A 5 -40.57 26.27 -19.58
N GLY A 6 -40.31 25.92 -18.31
CA GLY A 6 -39.09 26.32 -17.60
C GLY A 6 -37.83 25.81 -18.30
N ARG A 7 -36.70 26.48 -18.06
CA ARG A 7 -35.37 26.17 -18.64
C ARG A 7 -34.74 24.89 -18.07
N HIS A 8 -35.49 23.81 -18.01
CA HIS A 8 -34.92 22.50 -17.71
C HIS A 8 -34.16 22.03 -18.95
N GLN A 9 -32.88 21.70 -18.78
CA GLN A 9 -32.16 20.97 -19.82
C GLN A 9 -32.70 19.54 -19.86
N GLU A 10 -32.97 19.04 -21.06
CA GLU A 10 -33.23 17.61 -21.25
C GLU A 10 -32.05 16.83 -20.66
N GLY A 11 -32.35 15.85 -19.80
CA GLY A 11 -31.33 15.03 -19.17
C GLY A 11 -30.54 14.27 -20.23
N THR A 12 -29.22 14.16 -20.05
CA THR A 12 -28.38 13.33 -20.91
C THR A 12 -28.82 11.87 -20.81
N PRO A 13 -28.86 11.10 -21.92
CA PRO A 13 -29.14 9.67 -21.87
C PRO A 13 -28.19 8.95 -20.91
N PHE A 14 -28.71 7.91 -20.25
CA PHE A 14 -27.91 7.07 -19.37
C PHE A 14 -26.68 6.54 -20.11
N THR A 15 -25.50 6.78 -19.55
CA THR A 15 -24.23 6.23 -20.03
C THR A 15 -23.67 5.31 -18.94
N GLU A 16 -23.35 4.09 -19.32
CA GLU A 16 -22.68 3.16 -18.42
C GLU A 16 -21.27 3.68 -18.08
N VAL A 17 -21.02 3.95 -16.80
CA VAL A 17 -19.70 4.35 -16.31
C VAL A 17 -18.97 3.10 -15.84
N ARG A 18 -17.88 2.74 -16.54
CA ARG A 18 -17.02 1.63 -16.11
C ARG A 18 -16.40 1.95 -14.75
N PRO A 19 -16.42 1.01 -13.77
CA PRO A 19 -15.77 1.22 -12.49
C PRO A 19 -14.25 1.42 -12.67
N VAL A 20 -13.75 2.58 -12.28
CA VAL A 20 -12.30 2.85 -12.23
C VAL A 20 -11.77 2.37 -10.89
N ARG A 21 -10.76 1.49 -10.92
CA ARG A 21 -10.05 1.08 -9.71
C ARG A 21 -9.02 2.15 -9.35
N TRP A 22 -9.16 2.70 -8.16
CA TRP A 22 -8.19 3.63 -7.59
C TRP A 22 -6.78 3.03 -7.56
N ASP A 23 -5.80 3.84 -7.99
CA ASP A 23 -4.36 3.54 -7.94
C ASP A 23 -3.98 2.13 -8.42
N ALA A 24 -4.64 1.63 -9.46
CA ALA A 24 -4.46 0.26 -9.95
C ALA A 24 -2.98 -0.09 -10.23
N GLY A 25 -2.20 0.85 -10.78
CA GLY A 25 -0.77 0.65 -11.02
C GLY A 25 0.05 0.51 -9.73
N LYS A 26 -0.24 1.30 -8.69
CA LYS A 26 0.45 1.21 -7.40
C LYS A 26 0.12 -0.10 -6.67
N ARG A 27 -1.13 -0.55 -6.76
CA ARG A 27 -1.54 -1.86 -6.24
C ARG A 27 -0.88 -3.01 -6.98
N ALA A 28 -0.76 -2.92 -8.30
CA ALA A 28 -0.05 -3.92 -9.10
C ALA A 28 1.43 -3.99 -8.74
N LEU A 29 2.08 -2.83 -8.55
CA LEU A 29 3.47 -2.75 -8.08
C LEU A 29 3.65 -3.38 -6.69
N ALA A 30 2.80 -3.04 -5.73
CA ALA A 30 2.87 -3.64 -4.39
C ALA A 30 2.72 -5.18 -4.45
N ALA A 31 1.77 -5.68 -5.24
CA ALA A 31 1.59 -7.11 -5.42
C ALA A 31 2.78 -7.78 -6.15
N GLN A 32 3.48 -7.07 -7.02
CA GLN A 32 4.72 -7.56 -7.63
C GLN A 32 5.83 -7.67 -6.59
N MET A 33 5.99 -6.64 -5.74
CA MET A 33 6.99 -6.66 -4.66
C MET A 33 6.73 -7.79 -3.66
N ASP A 34 5.48 -7.99 -3.25
CA ASP A 34 5.05 -9.08 -2.37
C ASP A 34 5.47 -10.46 -2.91
N ARG A 35 5.38 -10.67 -4.23
CA ARG A 35 5.86 -11.92 -4.87
C ARG A 35 7.38 -12.04 -4.96
N LEU A 36 8.09 -10.92 -5.03
CA LEU A 36 9.55 -10.91 -5.21
C LEU A 36 10.32 -10.98 -3.88
N GLU A 37 9.69 -10.61 -2.77
CA GLU A 37 10.34 -10.50 -1.46
C GLU A 37 9.70 -11.49 -0.47
N PRO A 38 10.04 -12.79 -0.52
CA PRO A 38 9.32 -13.85 0.22
C PRO A 38 9.36 -13.72 1.76
N GLY A 39 10.27 -12.92 2.32
CA GLY A 39 10.34 -12.61 3.75
C GLY A 39 9.45 -11.45 4.20
N TRP A 40 8.69 -10.86 3.27
CA TRP A 40 7.89 -9.66 3.49
C TRP A 40 6.52 -9.79 2.87
N HIS A 41 5.49 -9.37 3.60
CA HIS A 41 4.19 -9.13 3.05
C HIS A 41 4.05 -7.65 2.67
N VAL A 42 3.83 -7.36 1.37
CA VAL A 42 3.82 -5.99 0.84
C VAL A 42 2.41 -5.59 0.37
N MET A 43 1.96 -4.40 0.78
CA MET A 43 0.66 -3.84 0.41
C MET A 43 0.70 -2.34 0.13
N TYR A 44 -0.31 -1.83 -0.57
CA TYR A 44 -0.49 -0.39 -0.83
C TYR A 44 -1.77 0.12 -0.17
N GLY A 45 -1.64 1.14 0.68
CA GLY A 45 -2.75 1.78 1.36
C GLY A 45 -3.37 2.89 0.50
N LEU A 46 -4.61 2.70 0.05
CA LEU A 46 -5.33 3.69 -0.78
C LEU A 46 -5.53 5.03 -0.08
N TRP A 47 -5.77 5.01 1.24
CA TRP A 47 -6.05 6.21 2.03
C TRP A 47 -4.79 6.98 2.43
N SER A 48 -3.70 6.27 2.75
CA SER A 48 -2.42 6.89 3.10
C SER A 48 -1.54 7.18 1.88
N ARG A 49 -1.85 6.57 0.72
CA ARG A 49 -1.04 6.58 -0.50
C ARG A 49 0.41 6.17 -0.24
N ARG A 50 0.60 5.17 0.61
CA ARG A 50 1.91 4.61 1.01
C ARG A 50 1.96 3.11 0.74
N PHE A 51 3.17 2.65 0.50
CA PHE A 51 3.50 1.23 0.53
C PHE A 51 3.83 0.83 1.97
N TYR A 52 3.42 -0.38 2.34
CA TYR A 52 3.71 -1.00 3.61
C TYR A 52 4.34 -2.36 3.36
N ALA A 53 5.35 -2.71 4.14
CA ALA A 53 5.93 -4.04 4.17
C ALA A 53 5.95 -4.54 5.62
N ILE A 54 5.47 -5.76 5.82
CA ILE A 54 5.42 -6.44 7.12
C ILE A 54 6.37 -7.64 7.06
N ALA A 55 7.35 -7.69 7.95
CA ALA A 55 8.29 -8.80 7.97
C ALA A 55 7.58 -10.09 8.42
N THR A 56 7.70 -11.14 7.62
CA THR A 56 7.23 -12.50 7.95
C THR A 56 8.39 -13.43 8.34
N CYS A 57 9.62 -13.04 8.01
CA CYS A 57 10.83 -13.82 8.29
C CYS A 57 11.42 -13.61 9.69
N CYS A 58 10.99 -12.58 10.42
CA CYS A 58 11.54 -12.19 11.72
C CYS A 58 10.57 -12.51 12.87
N PRO A 59 11.07 -12.93 14.05
CA PRO A 59 10.25 -13.16 15.24
C PRO A 59 9.75 -11.86 15.88
N VAL A 60 10.36 -10.73 15.54
CA VAL A 60 9.93 -9.40 15.97
C VAL A 60 8.99 -8.82 14.92
N ALA A 61 7.82 -8.35 15.37
CA ALA A 61 6.87 -7.66 14.50
C ALA A 61 7.51 -6.37 13.95
N MET A 62 7.84 -6.37 12.67
CA MET A 62 8.44 -5.23 11.98
C MET A 62 7.55 -4.78 10.83
N ILE A 63 7.23 -3.50 10.81
CA ILE A 63 6.44 -2.85 9.76
C ILE A 63 7.22 -1.64 9.29
N VAL A 64 7.48 -1.56 7.99
CA VAL A 64 8.07 -0.38 7.35
C VAL A 64 7.09 0.20 6.35
N GLU A 65 7.12 1.53 6.20
CA GLU A 65 6.29 2.24 5.25
C GLU A 65 7.10 3.24 4.43
N ALA A 66 6.68 3.49 3.19
CA ALA A 66 7.35 4.39 2.26
C ALA A 66 6.38 4.96 1.22
N ARG A 67 6.76 6.06 0.55
CA ARG A 67 5.94 6.64 -0.53
C ARG A 67 6.25 6.05 -1.89
N THR A 68 7.45 5.47 -2.05
CA THR A 68 7.90 4.84 -3.29
C THR A 68 8.31 3.39 -3.03
N PRO A 69 8.24 2.52 -4.06
CA PRO A 69 8.67 1.13 -3.94
C PRO A 69 10.19 1.01 -3.72
N GLU A 70 10.97 1.94 -4.24
CA GLU A 70 12.43 1.98 -4.04
C GLU A 70 12.78 2.29 -2.58
N GLU A 71 12.18 3.35 -2.00
CA GLU A 71 12.35 3.69 -0.58
C GLU A 71 11.89 2.54 0.33
N LEU A 72 10.81 1.84 -0.06
CA LEU A 72 10.33 0.68 0.70
C LEU A 72 11.39 -0.43 0.74
N ARG A 73 12.04 -0.72 -0.39
CA ARG A 73 13.10 -1.74 -0.44
C ARG A 73 14.29 -1.38 0.42
N GLU A 74 14.72 -0.14 0.39
CA GLU A 74 15.81 0.35 1.24
C GLU A 74 15.47 0.13 2.72
N ARG A 75 14.27 0.57 3.15
CA ARG A 75 13.76 0.34 4.52
C ARG A 75 13.66 -1.14 4.89
N MET A 76 13.25 -2.00 3.95
CA MET A 76 13.20 -3.45 4.18
C MET A 76 14.59 -4.03 4.43
N ARG A 77 15.60 -3.63 3.66
CA ARG A 77 16.99 -4.09 3.83
C ARG A 77 17.62 -3.56 5.12
N GLU A 78 17.35 -2.30 5.47
CA GLU A 78 17.76 -1.73 6.76
C GLU A 78 17.13 -2.51 7.92
N GLY A 79 15.82 -2.77 7.84
CA GLY A 79 15.11 -3.56 8.86
C GLY A 79 15.65 -4.99 9.00
N GLU A 80 15.97 -5.66 7.88
CA GLU A 80 16.62 -6.97 7.91
C GLU A 80 17.97 -6.92 8.65
N LEU A 81 18.80 -5.92 8.38
CA LEU A 81 20.11 -5.74 9.02
C LEU A 81 19.98 -5.46 10.53
N GLU A 82 19.03 -4.61 10.91
CA GLU A 82 18.73 -4.32 12.31
C GLU A 82 18.25 -5.57 13.06
N ALA A 83 17.34 -6.35 12.44
CA ALA A 83 16.84 -7.59 13.01
C ALA A 83 17.98 -8.61 13.24
N MET A 84 18.89 -8.77 12.29
CA MET A 84 20.06 -9.65 12.43
C MET A 84 20.99 -9.19 13.56
N THR A 85 21.15 -7.89 13.74
CA THR A 85 21.99 -7.31 14.80
C THR A 85 21.33 -7.51 16.17
N SER A 86 20.02 -7.35 16.26
CA SER A 86 19.25 -7.54 17.49
C SER A 86 19.23 -9.02 17.93
N VAL A 87 19.10 -9.97 17.00
CA VAL A 87 19.18 -11.41 17.28
C VAL A 87 20.58 -11.82 17.79
N ARG A 88 21.64 -11.10 17.38
CA ARG A 88 23.02 -11.40 17.77
C ARG A 88 23.41 -10.82 19.14
N ALA A 89 22.63 -9.90 19.70
CA ALA A 89 22.78 -9.52 21.10
C ALA A 89 22.22 -10.66 21.98
N PRO A 90 23.01 -11.28 22.87
CA PRO A 90 22.44 -12.25 23.79
C PRO A 90 21.33 -11.58 24.60
N MET A 91 20.17 -12.23 24.70
CA MET A 91 19.11 -11.84 25.64
C MET A 91 19.68 -11.89 27.05
N THR A 92 20.26 -10.78 27.51
CA THR A 92 20.61 -10.59 28.91
C THR A 92 19.29 -10.42 29.65
N LYS A 93 18.77 -11.52 30.17
CA LYS A 93 17.67 -11.50 31.14
C LYS A 93 18.17 -10.75 32.37
N VAL A 94 17.77 -9.48 32.51
CA VAL A 94 17.89 -8.78 33.79
C VAL A 94 16.83 -9.38 34.71
N ALA A 95 17.30 -9.85 35.87
CA ALA A 95 16.54 -10.55 36.90
C ALA A 95 15.49 -9.65 37.58
#